data_AF-A0A8E2DNU1-F1
#
_entry.id   AF-A0A8E2DNU1-F1
#
_cell.length_a   1.000
_cell.length_b   1.000
_cell.length_c   1.000
_cell.angle_alpha   90.00
_cell.angle_beta   90.00
_cell.angle_gamma   90.00
#
_symmetry.space_group_name_H-M   'P 1'
#
loop_
_entity.id
_entity.type
_entity.pdbx_description
1 polymer ?
#
loop_
_entity_poly.entity_id
_entity_poly.type
_entity_poly.pdbx_seq_one_letter_code
_entity_poly.pdbx_strand_id
1 'polypeptide(L)'
;MGNLIWHEYARYVTLTATVYTVWASFWALFYRKFFWDFIGGIVRTPGGIQPANNVSIFITLIVKAPIIPILSMILGFSLIALEYPLPLLKKSPIYRSFVVRIVALLIQAFLAVLYYQEIIASLPERFDKAREAGDLLFFPSSIRKLTEDGIEFEVRLCPALQQKPTLPTPHFEEAEAQLDKQAKKSDPFTPPYVPALHLGDLKDKEEGIEYAVLFNKYSVVPHHILLVTKVFHSQTAPLLPPDLVQAYLLLDAARKAGRRFFAFYNCGDRSGASQPHKHLQLVPIEDDGPPVERLARAASLEVDDRPFALEALPYANHIRRLPNNLTSLPVSERERILSHAFLSLLDLAISTVRHDPNYPPGSPSYNVLLTLEHMYVIPRRCESHVLQETGESLSVNALGFAGLLLVKSEGELEAVRKESVKNILKCVALESVHDQQVDESYAEAE
;
A
#
# COMPACT_ATOMS: atom_id res chain seq x y z
N MET A 1 2.59 -29.70 37.76
CA MET A 1 1.80 -29.40 36.54
C MET A 1 2.45 -28.34 35.65
N GLY A 2 3.00 -27.24 36.20
CA GLY A 2 3.62 -26.17 35.38
C GLY A 2 4.71 -26.62 34.39
N ASN A 3 5.67 -27.45 34.80
CA ASN A 3 6.76 -27.89 33.91
C ASN A 3 6.28 -28.69 32.69
N LEU A 4 5.21 -29.50 32.83
CA LEU A 4 4.66 -30.28 31.72
C LEU A 4 4.03 -29.36 30.66
N ILE A 5 3.33 -28.32 31.12
CA ILE A 5 2.68 -27.31 30.28
C ILE A 5 3.72 -26.49 29.50
N TRP A 6 4.82 -26.08 30.15
CA TRP A 6 5.90 -25.35 29.49
C TRP A 6 6.63 -26.19 28.43
N HIS A 7 6.82 -27.49 28.68
CA HIS A 7 7.43 -28.38 27.70
C HIS A 7 6.55 -28.59 26.46
N GLU A 8 5.24 -28.79 26.64
CA GLU A 8 4.31 -28.92 25.52
C GLU A 8 4.18 -27.61 24.75
N TYR A 9 4.09 -26.47 25.45
CA TYR A 9 4.05 -25.15 24.82
C TYR A 9 5.31 -24.86 23.99
N ALA A 10 6.51 -25.08 24.55
CA ALA A 10 7.77 -24.91 23.83
C ALA A 10 7.85 -25.78 22.58
N ARG A 11 7.33 -27.02 22.66
CA ARG A 11 7.23 -27.93 21.53
C ARG A 11 6.27 -27.42 20.45
N TYR A 12 5.11 -26.89 20.82
CA TYR A 12 4.18 -26.30 19.85
C TYR A 12 4.78 -25.06 19.17
N VAL A 13 5.40 -24.16 19.92
CA VAL A 13 6.11 -22.99 19.37
C VAL A 13 7.20 -23.44 18.38
N THR A 14 7.96 -24.47 18.75
CA THR A 14 8.99 -25.05 17.90
C THR A 14 8.40 -25.60 16.60
N LEU A 15 7.35 -26.42 16.69
CA LEU A 15 6.68 -26.99 15.52
C LEU A 15 6.14 -25.89 14.59
N THR A 16 5.47 -24.87 15.14
CA THR A 16 4.96 -23.75 14.37
C THR A 16 6.09 -23.00 13.67
N ALA A 17 7.12 -22.57 14.40
CA ALA A 17 8.26 -21.84 13.83
C ALA A 17 8.98 -22.65 12.73
N THR A 18 9.14 -23.95 12.95
CA THR A 18 9.76 -24.85 11.96
C THR A 18 8.90 -25.04 10.72
N VAL A 19 7.58 -25.20 10.85
CA VAL A 19 6.67 -25.29 9.69
C VAL A 19 6.72 -24.00 8.86
N TYR A 20 6.71 -22.83 9.51
CA TYR A 20 6.90 -21.55 8.82
C TYR A 20 8.27 -21.46 8.15
N THR A 21 9.33 -22.00 8.77
CA THR A 21 10.65 -22.03 8.16
C THR A 21 10.68 -22.90 6.90
N VAL A 22 10.07 -24.09 6.93
CA VAL A 22 9.94 -24.97 5.74
C VAL A 22 9.17 -24.25 4.63
N TRP A 23 8.06 -23.59 4.98
CA TRP A 23 7.26 -22.80 4.05
C TRP A 23 8.04 -21.63 3.43
N ALA A 24 8.75 -20.85 4.26
CA ALA A 24 9.60 -19.75 3.78
C ALA A 24 10.74 -20.28 2.89
N SER A 25 11.33 -21.41 3.24
CA SER A 25 12.41 -22.05 2.46
C SER A 25 11.90 -22.47 1.07
N PHE A 26 10.70 -23.04 0.99
CA PHE A 26 10.05 -23.39 -0.28
C PHE A 26 9.93 -22.17 -1.19
N TRP A 27 9.42 -21.04 -0.67
CA TRP A 27 9.30 -19.81 -1.46
C TRP A 27 10.66 -19.21 -1.85
N ALA A 28 11.66 -19.31 -0.98
CA ALA A 28 13.02 -18.86 -1.25
C ALA A 28 13.74 -19.65 -2.36
N LEU A 29 13.23 -20.82 -2.77
CA LEU A 29 13.71 -21.53 -3.97
C LEU A 29 13.33 -20.80 -5.28
N PHE A 30 12.19 -20.12 -5.27
CA PHE A 30 11.65 -19.40 -6.43
C PHE A 30 12.03 -17.92 -6.41
N TYR A 31 11.98 -17.28 -5.24
CA TYR A 31 12.30 -15.86 -5.05
C TYR A 31 13.63 -15.71 -4.31
N ARG A 32 14.72 -15.76 -5.06
CA ARG A 32 16.06 -15.94 -4.52
C ARG A 32 16.70 -14.59 -4.21
N LYS A 33 16.58 -14.12 -2.97
CA LYS A 33 17.17 -12.86 -2.51
C LYS A 33 17.88 -13.07 -1.18
N PHE A 34 19.02 -12.38 -1.00
CA PHE A 34 19.80 -12.39 0.22
C PHE A 34 19.47 -11.14 1.03
N PHE A 35 19.15 -11.28 2.32
CA PHE A 35 18.68 -10.15 3.12
C PHE A 35 19.74 -9.04 3.28
N TRP A 36 21.04 -9.37 3.32
CA TRP A 36 22.12 -8.42 3.60
C TRP A 36 22.98 -8.04 2.38
N ASP A 37 22.46 -8.21 1.15
CA ASP A 37 23.20 -7.88 -0.08
C ASP A 37 23.58 -6.38 -0.21
N PHE A 38 22.90 -5.52 0.55
CA PHE A 38 23.17 -4.09 0.62
C PHE A 38 24.37 -3.71 1.51
N ILE A 39 24.87 -4.59 2.39
CA ILE A 39 25.97 -4.24 3.29
C ILE A 39 27.30 -4.19 2.52
N GLY A 40 27.85 -2.98 2.41
CA GLY A 40 29.15 -2.72 1.78
C GLY A 40 29.16 -2.75 0.25
N GLY A 41 28.01 -2.93 -0.39
CA GLY A 41 27.91 -2.99 -1.85
C GLY A 41 28.33 -1.68 -2.53
N ILE A 42 28.94 -1.81 -3.71
CA ILE A 42 29.37 -0.68 -4.54
C ILE A 42 28.38 -0.51 -5.69
N VAL A 43 27.84 0.70 -5.85
CA VAL A 43 26.94 1.03 -6.95
C VAL A 43 27.77 1.20 -8.23
N ARG A 44 27.46 0.44 -9.28
CA ARG A 44 28.09 0.60 -10.61
C ARG A 44 27.04 0.66 -11.72
N THR A 45 27.31 1.48 -12.73
CA THR A 45 26.51 1.58 -13.96
C THR A 45 27.22 0.84 -15.10
N PRO A 46 26.53 -0.02 -15.89
CA PRO A 46 25.19 -0.57 -15.68
C PRO A 46 25.20 -1.72 -14.65
N GLY A 47 24.11 -1.92 -13.90
CA GLY A 47 23.93 -3.15 -13.08
C GLY A 47 23.53 -3.00 -11.61
N GLY A 48 23.31 -1.80 -11.08
CA GLY A 48 22.77 -1.60 -9.72
C GLY A 48 23.81 -1.82 -8.61
N ILE A 49 23.35 -2.14 -7.39
CA ILE A 49 24.23 -2.46 -6.25
C ILE A 49 24.94 -3.78 -6.57
N GLN A 50 26.26 -3.71 -6.73
CA GLN A 50 27.07 -4.91 -6.69
C GLN A 50 27.40 -5.20 -5.23
N PRO A 51 26.86 -6.28 -4.65
CA PRO A 51 27.18 -6.66 -3.29
C PRO A 51 28.69 -6.81 -3.11
N ALA A 52 29.19 -6.42 -1.94
CA ALA A 52 30.62 -6.46 -1.69
C ALA A 52 31.18 -7.88 -1.80
N ASN A 53 32.45 -7.99 -2.16
CA ASN A 53 33.12 -9.28 -2.30
C ASN A 53 33.04 -10.13 -1.02
N ASN A 54 32.95 -9.50 0.16
CA ASN A 54 32.80 -10.19 1.44
C ASN A 54 31.46 -10.94 1.59
N VAL A 55 30.40 -10.56 0.87
CA VAL A 55 29.09 -11.23 0.91
C VAL A 55 28.81 -12.08 -0.33
N SER A 56 29.71 -12.10 -1.32
CA SER A 56 29.60 -12.86 -2.58
C SER A 56 29.31 -14.36 -2.39
N ILE A 57 29.78 -14.94 -1.29
CA ILE A 57 29.51 -16.33 -0.91
C ILE A 57 28.01 -16.54 -0.65
N PHE A 58 27.36 -15.65 0.10
CA PHE A 58 25.94 -15.75 0.40
C PHE A 58 25.08 -15.59 -0.84
N ILE A 59 25.46 -14.72 -1.77
CA ILE A 59 24.75 -14.59 -3.06
C ILE A 59 24.87 -15.84 -3.90
N THR A 60 26.06 -16.45 -3.92
CA THR A 60 26.24 -17.73 -4.63
C THR A 60 25.38 -18.83 -4.00
N LEU A 61 25.38 -18.91 -2.67
CA LEU A 61 24.65 -19.95 -1.94
C LEU A 61 23.14 -19.71 -1.83
N ILE A 62 22.64 -18.48 -1.92
CA ILE A 62 21.21 -18.14 -1.76
C ILE A 62 20.57 -17.82 -3.11
N VAL A 63 21.22 -16.95 -3.89
CA VAL A 63 20.65 -16.41 -5.14
C VAL A 63 20.92 -17.33 -6.33
N LYS A 64 22.16 -17.80 -6.49
CA LYS A 64 22.54 -18.59 -7.67
C LYS A 64 22.19 -20.08 -7.54
N ALA A 65 22.54 -20.72 -6.41
CA ALA A 65 22.48 -22.17 -6.21
C ALA A 65 21.41 -22.68 -5.20
N PRO A 66 20.47 -21.83 -4.79
CA PRO A 66 19.65 -21.90 -3.54
C PRO A 66 20.02 -22.93 -2.45
N ILE A 67 21.31 -23.07 -2.12
CA ILE A 67 21.82 -24.02 -1.12
C ILE A 67 21.28 -23.70 0.29
N ILE A 68 21.28 -22.43 0.71
CA ILE A 68 20.81 -22.05 2.05
C ILE A 68 19.30 -22.31 2.24
N PRO A 69 18.40 -21.93 1.32
CA PRO A 69 17.00 -22.36 1.37
C PRO A 69 16.83 -23.89 1.43
N ILE A 70 17.58 -24.65 0.63
CA ILE A 70 17.52 -26.13 0.64
C ILE A 70 17.94 -26.68 2.02
N LEU A 71 19.05 -26.19 2.58
CA LEU A 71 19.52 -26.61 3.89
C LEU A 71 18.53 -26.25 5.00
N SER A 72 17.94 -25.06 4.94
CA SER A 72 16.91 -24.62 5.88
C SER A 72 15.67 -25.51 5.81
N MET A 73 15.27 -25.90 4.60
CA MET A 73 14.14 -26.82 4.37
C MET A 73 14.42 -28.23 4.92
N ILE A 74 15.60 -28.79 4.64
CA ILE A 74 16.02 -30.11 5.14
C ILE A 74 16.07 -30.11 6.67
N LEU A 75 16.67 -29.06 7.26
CA LEU A 75 16.75 -28.90 8.70
C LEU A 75 15.35 -28.78 9.32
N GLY A 76 14.45 -28.03 8.68
CA GLY A 76 13.08 -27.87 9.12
C GLY A 76 12.29 -29.19 9.11
N PHE A 77 12.38 -29.98 8.03
CA PHE A 77 11.78 -31.32 8.00
C PHE A 77 12.37 -32.25 9.07
N SER A 78 13.68 -32.15 9.32
CA SER A 78 14.37 -32.93 10.36
C SER A 78 13.89 -32.56 11.76
N LEU A 79 13.68 -31.27 12.03
CA LEU A 79 13.15 -30.76 13.30
C LEU A 79 11.68 -31.17 13.50
N ILE A 80 10.84 -31.12 12.47
CA ILE A 80 9.47 -31.65 12.53
C ILE A 80 9.49 -33.15 12.85
N ALA A 81 10.35 -33.92 12.19
CA ALA A 81 10.51 -35.34 12.46
C ALA A 81 11.10 -35.63 13.85
N LEU A 82 11.69 -34.65 14.52
CA LEU A 82 12.24 -34.80 15.87
C LEU A 82 11.24 -34.35 16.95
N GLU A 83 10.38 -33.37 16.67
CA GLU A 83 9.29 -32.93 17.55
C GLU A 83 7.98 -33.73 17.37
N TYR A 84 7.79 -34.34 16.21
CA TYR A 84 6.70 -35.26 15.89
C TYR A 84 7.25 -36.56 15.29
N PRO A 85 7.92 -37.39 16.12
CA PRO A 85 8.74 -38.49 15.63
C PRO A 85 7.94 -39.68 15.11
N LEU A 86 8.38 -40.18 13.95
CA LEU A 86 8.02 -41.51 13.46
C LEU A 86 8.47 -42.58 14.47
N PRO A 87 7.78 -43.74 14.54
CA PRO A 87 8.08 -44.80 15.53
C PRO A 87 9.54 -45.25 15.56
N LEU A 88 10.23 -45.19 14.42
CA LEU A 88 11.64 -45.55 14.26
C LEU A 88 12.61 -44.55 14.94
N LEU A 89 12.26 -43.25 14.96
CA LEU A 89 13.10 -42.19 15.52
C LEU A 89 13.01 -42.09 17.05
N LYS A 90 11.90 -42.53 17.65
CA LYS A 90 11.69 -42.54 19.11
C LYS A 90 12.72 -43.36 19.90
N LYS A 91 13.35 -44.33 19.24
CA LYS A 91 14.38 -45.21 19.83
C LYS A 91 15.80 -44.66 19.69
N SER A 92 15.99 -43.59 18.92
CA SER A 92 17.32 -43.01 18.69
C SER A 92 17.79 -42.18 19.89
N PRO A 93 19.10 -42.16 20.21
CA PRO A 93 19.67 -41.30 21.24
C PRO A 93 19.57 -39.81 20.88
N ILE A 94 19.48 -39.50 19.58
CA ILE A 94 19.34 -38.14 19.04
C ILE A 94 18.00 -37.51 19.48
N TYR A 95 16.89 -38.28 19.40
CA TYR A 95 15.57 -37.82 19.82
C TYR A 95 15.49 -37.43 21.30
N ARG A 96 16.34 -38.02 22.15
CA ARG A 96 16.36 -37.76 23.60
C ARG A 96 17.24 -36.57 23.99
N SER A 97 18.02 -36.02 23.06
CA SER A 97 18.97 -34.95 23.34
C SER A 97 18.34 -33.56 23.21
N PHE A 98 18.22 -32.84 24.32
CA PHE A 98 17.83 -31.42 24.32
C PHE A 98 18.90 -30.53 23.69
N VAL A 99 20.17 -30.88 23.81
CA VAL A 99 21.29 -30.12 23.22
C VAL A 99 21.15 -30.09 21.70
N VAL A 100 20.84 -31.24 21.08
CA VAL A 100 20.65 -31.33 19.63
C VAL A 100 19.48 -30.45 19.19
N ARG A 101 18.35 -30.45 19.92
CA ARG A 101 17.20 -29.58 19.62
C ARG A 101 17.58 -28.10 19.65
N ILE A 102 18.21 -27.65 20.73
CA ILE A 102 18.57 -26.24 20.90
C ILE A 102 19.54 -25.80 19.81
N VAL A 103 20.59 -26.59 19.54
CA VAL A 103 21.56 -26.29 18.49
C VAL A 103 20.90 -26.25 17.10
N ALA A 104 20.05 -27.23 16.79
CA ALA A 104 19.33 -27.27 15.53
C ALA A 104 18.37 -26.05 15.36
N LEU A 105 17.71 -25.60 16.43
CA LEU A 105 16.86 -24.41 16.40
C LEU A 105 17.66 -23.12 16.22
N LEU A 106 18.83 -23.01 16.83
CA LEU A 106 19.73 -21.86 16.60
C LEU A 106 20.22 -21.82 15.15
N ILE A 107 20.59 -22.97 14.58
CA ILE A 107 20.98 -23.08 13.17
C ILE A 107 19.78 -22.76 12.26
N GLN A 108 18.58 -23.25 12.58
CA GLN A 108 17.36 -22.93 11.83
C GLN A 108 17.09 -21.42 11.81
N ALA A 109 17.15 -20.77 12.98
CA ALA A 109 16.98 -19.33 13.09
C ALA A 109 18.02 -18.57 12.27
N PHE A 110 19.29 -18.96 12.36
CA PHE A 110 20.38 -18.37 11.57
C PHE A 110 20.14 -18.52 10.07
N LEU A 111 19.83 -19.73 9.58
CA LEU A 111 19.58 -19.96 8.16
C LEU A 111 18.36 -19.18 7.66
N ALA A 112 17.27 -19.16 8.43
CA ALA A 112 16.03 -18.45 8.07
C ALA A 112 16.26 -16.94 7.91
N VAL A 113 17.04 -16.32 8.80
CA VAL A 113 17.36 -14.88 8.74
C VAL A 113 18.12 -14.48 7.47
N LEU A 114 18.89 -15.40 6.87
CA LEU A 114 19.67 -15.08 5.67
C LEU A 114 18.80 -14.80 4.43
N TYR A 115 17.55 -15.26 4.39
CA TYR A 115 16.66 -15.10 3.23
C TYR A 115 15.26 -14.59 3.56
N TYR A 116 15.00 -14.19 4.82
CA TYR A 116 13.71 -13.63 5.21
C TYR A 116 13.54 -12.23 4.62
N GLN A 117 12.49 -12.01 3.84
CA GLN A 117 12.14 -10.69 3.32
C GLN A 117 10.64 -10.44 3.50
N GLU A 118 10.30 -9.58 4.45
CA GLU A 118 9.04 -8.86 4.40
C GLU A 118 9.34 -7.38 4.13
N ILE A 119 8.97 -6.92 2.93
CA ILE A 119 9.11 -5.51 2.51
C ILE A 119 8.57 -4.59 3.60
N ILE A 120 7.40 -4.93 4.17
CA ILE A 120 6.72 -4.11 5.18
C ILE A 120 7.43 -4.12 6.54
N ALA A 121 7.96 -5.26 7.00
CA ALA A 121 8.66 -5.34 8.28
C ALA A 121 9.95 -4.51 8.30
N SER A 122 10.61 -4.37 7.13
CA SER A 122 11.85 -3.62 6.98
C SER A 122 11.68 -2.09 6.87
N LEU A 123 10.45 -1.59 6.77
CA LEU A 123 10.19 -0.17 6.51
C LEU A 123 10.85 0.80 7.49
N PRO A 124 10.77 0.64 8.83
CA PRO A 124 11.33 1.64 9.74
C PRO A 124 12.85 1.78 9.60
N GLU A 125 13.59 0.68 9.65
CA GLU A 125 15.05 0.71 9.53
C GLU A 125 15.50 1.28 8.18
N ARG A 126 14.81 0.91 7.08
CA ARG A 126 15.15 1.41 5.74
C ARG A 126 14.79 2.87 5.55
N PHE A 127 13.71 3.33 6.19
CA PHE A 127 13.30 4.74 6.16
C PHE A 127 14.33 5.62 6.85
N ASP A 128 14.78 5.23 8.04
CA ASP A 128 15.82 5.98 8.77
C ASP A 128 17.13 6.03 7.99
N LYS A 129 17.57 4.90 7.41
CA LYS A 129 18.75 4.85 6.54
C LYS A 129 18.62 5.74 5.30
N ALA A 130 17.48 5.72 4.62
CA ALA A 130 17.25 6.55 3.44
C ALA A 130 17.21 8.05 3.78
N ARG A 131 16.68 8.39 4.96
CA ARG A 131 16.68 9.76 5.48
C ARG A 131 18.10 10.23 5.84
N GLU A 132 18.87 9.41 6.55
CA GLU A 132 20.25 9.69 6.93
C GLU A 132 21.18 9.84 5.70
N ALA A 133 20.94 9.05 4.66
CA ALA A 133 21.64 9.17 3.38
C ALA A 133 21.27 10.45 2.59
N GLY A 134 20.21 11.16 2.97
CA GLY A 134 19.70 12.33 2.24
C GLY A 134 18.89 11.99 0.98
N ASP A 135 18.68 10.70 0.71
CA ASP A 135 17.88 10.23 -0.44
C ASP A 135 16.37 10.43 -0.20
N LEU A 136 15.94 10.33 1.06
CA LEU A 136 14.57 10.58 1.53
C LEU A 136 14.49 11.89 2.31
N LEU A 137 13.61 12.78 1.87
CA LEU A 137 13.33 14.06 2.53
C LEU A 137 12.07 13.91 3.37
N PHE A 138 12.26 13.85 4.69
CA PHE A 138 11.16 13.83 5.65
C PHE A 138 10.87 15.23 6.14
N PHE A 139 9.59 15.62 6.10
CA PHE A 139 9.13 16.92 6.55
C PHE A 139 8.32 16.77 7.84
N PRO A 140 8.86 17.21 8.99
CA PRO A 140 8.12 17.22 10.25
C PRO A 140 6.82 18.01 10.10
N SER A 141 5.75 17.43 10.62
CA SER A 141 4.41 18.00 10.54
C SER A 141 3.64 17.75 11.84
N SER A 142 2.67 18.61 12.12
CA SER A 142 1.77 18.49 13.27
C SER A 142 0.35 18.25 12.81
N ILE A 143 -0.42 17.46 13.55
CA ILE A 143 -1.82 17.17 13.24
C ILE A 143 -2.72 18.03 14.15
N ARG A 144 -3.76 18.62 13.56
CA ARG A 144 -4.86 19.29 14.25
C ARG A 144 -6.16 18.58 13.89
N LYS A 145 -6.91 18.15 14.91
CA LYS A 145 -8.19 17.48 14.71
C LYS A 145 -9.32 18.52 14.67
N LEU A 146 -10.13 18.48 13.63
CA LEU A 146 -11.32 19.33 13.46
C LEU A 146 -12.54 18.42 13.40
N THR A 147 -13.52 18.64 14.29
CA THR A 147 -14.74 17.84 14.33
C THR A 147 -15.90 18.61 13.71
N GLU A 148 -16.49 18.05 12.65
CA GLU A 148 -17.64 18.63 11.94
C GLU A 148 -18.71 17.55 11.77
N ASP A 149 -19.92 17.79 12.28
CA ASP A 149 -21.08 16.86 12.19
C ASP A 149 -20.75 15.41 12.60
N GLY A 150 -19.94 15.24 13.65
CA GLY A 150 -19.53 13.92 14.15
C GLY A 150 -18.38 13.26 13.39
N ILE A 151 -17.82 13.92 12.37
CA ILE A 151 -16.66 13.47 11.61
C ILE A 151 -15.40 14.16 12.15
N GLU A 152 -14.40 13.38 12.56
CA GLU A 152 -13.11 13.88 13.03
C GLU A 152 -12.12 13.97 11.87
N PHE A 153 -12.00 15.15 11.25
CA PHE A 153 -11.01 15.42 10.22
C PHE A 153 -9.64 15.68 10.84
N GLU A 154 -8.58 15.20 10.20
CA GLU A 154 -7.19 15.48 10.56
C GLU A 154 -6.58 16.45 9.57
N VAL A 155 -6.25 17.66 10.03
CA VAL A 155 -5.54 18.65 9.24
C VAL A 155 -4.07 18.64 9.65
N ARG A 156 -3.23 18.17 8.73
CA ARG A 156 -1.78 18.10 8.91
C ARG A 156 -1.14 19.41 8.43
N LEU A 157 -0.47 20.11 9.33
CA LEU A 157 0.29 21.31 9.04
C LEU A 157 1.76 20.95 8.77
N CYS A 158 2.26 21.30 7.58
CA CYS A 158 3.63 21.05 7.16
C CYS A 158 4.26 22.29 6.51
N PRO A 159 4.85 23.21 7.30
CA PRO A 159 5.38 24.48 6.79
C PRO A 159 6.50 24.33 5.76
N ALA A 160 7.28 23.25 5.85
CA ALA A 160 8.39 22.99 4.92
C ALA A 160 7.94 22.81 3.46
N LEU A 161 6.66 22.56 3.20
CA LEU A 161 6.13 22.44 1.83
C LEU A 161 6.06 23.78 1.09
N GLN A 162 6.11 24.92 1.77
CA GLN A 162 6.19 26.24 1.13
C GLN A 162 7.48 26.40 0.30
N GLN A 163 8.53 25.66 0.65
CA GLN A 163 9.83 25.70 -0.04
C GLN A 163 9.92 24.70 -1.19
N LYS A 164 8.87 23.89 -1.42
CA LYS A 164 8.85 22.91 -2.51
C LYS A 164 8.59 23.65 -3.83
N PRO A 165 9.33 23.36 -4.91
CA PRO A 165 9.02 23.93 -6.23
C PRO A 165 7.61 23.51 -6.65
N THR A 166 6.76 24.49 -6.96
CA THR A 166 5.42 24.27 -7.50
C THR A 166 5.56 23.66 -8.88
N LEU A 167 5.31 22.36 -9.01
CA LEU A 167 5.18 21.72 -10.30
C LEU A 167 3.76 22.00 -10.81
N PRO A 168 3.59 22.49 -12.06
CA PRO A 168 2.24 22.63 -12.63
C PRO A 168 1.57 21.26 -12.69
N THR A 169 0.25 21.23 -12.50
CA THR A 169 -0.55 20.02 -12.67
C THR A 169 -0.25 19.44 -14.06
N PRO A 170 0.26 18.21 -14.15
CA PRO A 170 0.58 17.61 -15.44
C PRO A 170 -0.71 17.41 -16.24
N HIS A 171 -0.75 17.94 -17.47
CA HIS A 171 -1.79 17.58 -18.44
C HIS A 171 -1.46 16.19 -19.00
N PHE A 172 -2.28 15.19 -18.65
CA PHE A 172 -1.97 13.80 -18.99
C PHE A 172 -2.27 13.43 -20.46
N GLU A 173 -3.07 14.23 -21.18
CA GLU A 173 -3.36 14.02 -22.61
C GLU A 173 -2.13 14.26 -23.51
N GLU A 174 -1.21 15.16 -23.14
CA GLU A 174 0.02 15.41 -23.90
C GLU A 174 1.12 14.36 -23.64
N ALA A 175 1.04 13.64 -22.53
CA ALA A 175 2.05 12.65 -22.14
C ALA A 175 2.05 11.42 -23.07
N GLU A 176 0.88 11.00 -23.57
CA GLU A 176 0.76 9.92 -24.56
C GLU A 176 1.30 10.33 -25.94
N ALA A 177 1.14 11.61 -26.33
CA ALA A 177 1.62 12.14 -27.61
C ALA A 177 3.13 12.51 -27.60
N GLN A 178 3.77 12.60 -26.43
CA GLN A 178 5.16 13.07 -26.26
C GLN A 178 6.17 11.99 -25.84
N LEU A 179 5.83 10.70 -25.96
CA LEU A 179 6.78 9.59 -25.75
C LEU A 179 8.11 9.77 -26.52
N ASP A 180 8.10 10.49 -27.64
CA ASP A 180 9.30 10.77 -28.46
C ASP A 180 10.03 12.10 -28.19
N LYS A 181 9.48 13.05 -27.39
CA LYS A 181 10.09 14.39 -27.21
C LYS A 181 10.42 14.80 -25.77
N GLN A 182 9.97 14.08 -24.76
CA GLN A 182 10.24 14.38 -23.34
C GLN A 182 11.38 13.58 -22.69
N ALA A 183 12.37 13.15 -23.46
CA ALA A 183 13.65 12.63 -22.95
C ALA A 183 14.52 13.66 -22.16
N LYS A 184 13.92 14.72 -21.59
CA LYS A 184 14.60 15.78 -20.82
C LYS A 184 14.09 15.98 -19.39
N LYS A 185 13.03 15.29 -18.94
CA LYS A 185 12.73 15.14 -17.51
C LYS A 185 12.72 13.65 -17.18
N SER A 186 13.70 13.21 -16.40
CA SER A 186 13.82 11.83 -15.94
C SER A 186 12.56 11.47 -15.14
N ASP A 187 11.74 10.54 -15.65
CA ASP A 187 10.63 9.98 -14.89
C ASP A 187 11.20 9.30 -13.64
N PRO A 188 10.88 9.79 -12.41
CA PRO A 188 11.44 9.25 -11.17
C PRO A 188 11.02 7.80 -10.89
N PHE A 189 10.03 7.29 -11.63
CA PHE A 189 9.49 5.95 -11.51
C PHE A 189 10.01 5.00 -12.60
N THR A 190 10.93 5.45 -13.44
CA THR A 190 11.68 4.57 -14.33
C THR A 190 13.00 4.11 -13.70
N PRO A 191 13.44 2.86 -13.95
CA PRO A 191 14.75 2.41 -13.54
C PRO A 191 15.86 3.16 -14.28
N PRO A 192 17.04 3.37 -13.67
CA PRO A 192 17.45 2.86 -12.36
C PRO A 192 16.85 3.64 -11.18
N TYR A 193 16.29 2.92 -10.22
CA TYR A 193 15.75 3.51 -9.00
C TYR A 193 16.86 3.94 -8.04
N VAL A 194 16.58 4.96 -7.22
CA VAL A 194 17.45 5.32 -6.08
C VAL A 194 17.43 4.15 -5.09
N PRO A 195 18.56 3.48 -4.82
CA PRO A 195 18.55 2.23 -4.07
C PRO A 195 17.99 2.35 -2.64
N ALA A 196 18.23 3.49 -1.97
CA ALA A 196 17.67 3.76 -0.65
C ALA A 196 16.14 3.91 -0.66
N LEU A 197 15.56 4.32 -1.80
CA LEU A 197 14.11 4.46 -1.97
C LEU A 197 13.46 3.18 -2.53
N HIS A 198 14.20 2.29 -3.19
CA HIS A 198 13.63 1.07 -3.78
C HIS A 198 13.46 -0.04 -2.77
N LEU A 199 12.23 -0.30 -2.36
CA LEU A 199 11.89 -1.26 -1.32
C LEU A 199 11.86 -2.71 -1.82
N GLY A 200 11.48 -2.91 -3.08
CA GLY A 200 11.45 -4.23 -3.69
C GLY A 200 10.63 -4.21 -4.97
N ASP A 201 10.56 -5.37 -5.60
CA ASP A 201 9.77 -5.59 -6.81
C ASP A 201 8.69 -6.62 -6.53
N LEU A 202 7.50 -6.38 -7.07
CA LEU A 202 6.41 -7.33 -7.10
C LEU A 202 6.13 -7.71 -8.55
N LYS A 203 5.60 -8.91 -8.74
CA LYS A 203 5.19 -9.38 -10.06
C LYS A 203 3.89 -10.15 -9.92
N ASP A 204 2.91 -9.75 -10.69
CA ASP A 204 1.72 -10.54 -10.87
C ASP A 204 2.03 -11.83 -11.63
N LYS A 205 1.43 -12.95 -11.20
CA LYS A 205 1.74 -14.27 -11.75
C LYS A 205 0.97 -14.58 -13.02
N GLU A 206 -0.21 -14.00 -13.19
CA GLU A 206 -1.13 -14.35 -14.28
C GLU A 206 -0.87 -13.48 -15.50
N GLU A 207 -0.89 -12.16 -15.31
CA GLU A 207 -0.67 -11.17 -16.38
C GLU A 207 0.81 -10.80 -16.56
N GLY A 208 1.64 -11.13 -15.57
CA GLY A 208 3.08 -10.86 -15.61
C GLY A 208 3.45 -9.39 -15.40
N ILE A 209 2.50 -8.54 -15.00
CA ILE A 209 2.74 -7.12 -14.71
C ILE A 209 3.73 -7.00 -13.56
N GLU A 210 4.76 -6.17 -13.76
CA GLU A 210 5.80 -5.92 -12.77
C GLU A 210 5.62 -4.57 -12.12
N TYR A 211 5.88 -4.53 -10.82
CA TYR A 211 5.77 -3.34 -9.99
C TYR A 211 7.06 -3.09 -9.23
N ALA A 212 7.36 -1.82 -8.98
CA ALA A 212 8.35 -1.38 -8.02
C ALA A 212 7.64 -0.81 -6.79
N VAL A 213 8.05 -1.24 -5.61
CA VAL A 213 7.65 -0.63 -4.34
C VAL A 213 8.74 0.38 -3.98
N LEU A 214 8.37 1.65 -3.86
CA LEU A 214 9.30 2.75 -3.59
C LEU A 214 8.89 3.50 -2.32
N PHE A 215 9.83 4.10 -1.60
CA PHE A 215 9.51 5.17 -0.65
C PHE A 215 9.10 6.43 -1.41
N ASN A 216 8.15 7.17 -0.85
CA ASN A 216 7.94 8.54 -1.28
C ASN A 216 9.14 9.40 -0.87
N LYS A 217 9.86 9.93 -1.86
CA LYS A 217 11.03 10.80 -1.66
C LYS A 217 10.72 12.04 -0.81
N TYR A 218 9.53 12.63 -0.99
CA TYR A 218 9.10 13.84 -0.28
C TYR A 218 8.04 13.47 0.75
N SER A 219 8.48 12.80 1.81
CA SER A 219 7.61 12.16 2.79
C SER A 219 7.17 13.15 3.87
N VAL A 220 5.85 13.37 3.97
CA VAL A 220 5.25 14.09 5.12
C VAL A 220 4.76 13.10 6.18
N VAL A 221 4.29 11.93 5.73
CA VAL A 221 3.89 10.80 6.60
C VAL A 221 5.01 9.76 6.57
N PRO A 222 5.64 9.43 7.71
CA PRO A 222 6.72 8.44 7.77
C PRO A 222 6.31 7.11 7.14
N HIS A 223 7.24 6.42 6.49
CA HIS A 223 6.98 5.12 5.82
C HIS A 223 5.90 5.15 4.72
N HIS A 224 5.57 6.31 4.17
CA HIS A 224 4.74 6.41 2.96
C HIS A 224 5.44 5.73 1.78
N ILE A 225 4.81 4.69 1.23
CA ILE A 225 5.31 3.93 0.08
C ILE A 225 4.44 4.11 -1.16
N LEU A 226 5.02 3.87 -2.32
CA LEU A 226 4.41 3.93 -3.65
C LEU A 226 4.47 2.53 -4.25
N LEU A 227 3.38 2.08 -4.84
CA LEU A 227 3.32 0.90 -5.71
C LEU A 227 3.22 1.39 -7.15
N VAL A 228 4.32 1.29 -7.89
CA VAL A 228 4.46 1.86 -9.23
C VAL A 228 4.56 0.74 -10.25
N THR A 229 3.89 0.86 -11.39
CA THR A 229 4.15 -0.03 -12.53
C THR A 229 5.60 0.14 -13.01
N LYS A 230 6.29 -0.93 -13.41
CA LYS A 230 7.65 -0.79 -13.97
C LYS A 230 7.63 -0.25 -15.39
N VAL A 231 6.64 -0.68 -16.16
CA VAL A 231 6.34 -0.15 -17.49
C VAL A 231 5.46 1.08 -17.32
N PHE A 232 5.74 2.13 -18.08
CA PHE A 232 4.92 3.33 -18.06
C PHE A 232 3.48 3.00 -18.47
N HIS A 233 2.56 3.25 -17.56
CA HIS A 233 1.13 3.37 -17.82
C HIS A 233 0.68 4.77 -17.38
N SER A 234 -0.33 5.32 -18.06
CA SER A 234 -0.86 6.63 -17.68
C SER A 234 -1.57 6.59 -16.32
N GLN A 235 -1.40 7.64 -15.53
CA GLN A 235 -2.16 7.91 -14.30
C GLN A 235 -3.64 8.22 -14.56
N THR A 236 -4.06 8.38 -15.82
CA THR A 236 -5.48 8.42 -16.24
C THR A 236 -6.09 7.04 -16.45
N ALA A 237 -5.26 5.99 -16.52
CA ALA A 237 -5.75 4.63 -16.71
C ALA A 237 -6.44 4.12 -15.44
N PRO A 238 -7.55 3.36 -15.57
CA PRO A 238 -8.19 2.73 -14.44
C PRO A 238 -7.28 1.70 -13.77
N LEU A 239 -7.56 1.40 -12.51
CA LEU A 239 -6.90 0.30 -11.80
C LEU A 239 -7.29 -1.03 -12.46
N LEU A 240 -6.29 -1.84 -12.78
CA LEU A 240 -6.47 -3.18 -13.30
C LEU A 240 -6.62 -4.16 -12.13
N PRO A 241 -7.20 -5.35 -12.36
CA PRO A 241 -7.32 -6.38 -11.33
C PRO A 241 -6.01 -6.66 -10.56
N PRO A 242 -4.84 -6.79 -11.23
CA PRO A 242 -3.59 -7.00 -10.51
C PRO A 242 -3.17 -5.83 -9.62
N ASP A 243 -3.49 -4.58 -10.01
CA ASP A 243 -3.16 -3.40 -9.20
C ASP A 243 -3.89 -3.45 -7.85
N LEU A 244 -5.19 -3.77 -7.89
CA LEU A 244 -6.04 -3.90 -6.71
C LEU A 244 -5.55 -5.04 -5.81
N VAL A 245 -5.20 -6.18 -6.40
CA VAL A 245 -4.70 -7.35 -5.68
C VAL A 245 -3.35 -7.05 -5.01
N GLN A 246 -2.39 -6.45 -5.72
CA GLN A 246 -1.08 -6.12 -5.16
C GLN A 246 -1.19 -5.09 -4.04
N ALA A 247 -2.01 -4.04 -4.22
CA ALA A 247 -2.26 -3.07 -3.17
C ALA A 247 -2.88 -3.73 -1.93
N TYR A 248 -3.92 -4.56 -2.10
CA TYR A 248 -4.58 -5.26 -0.99
C TYR A 248 -3.63 -6.24 -0.27
N LEU A 249 -2.77 -6.94 -1.01
CA LEU A 249 -1.75 -7.82 -0.43
C LEU A 249 -0.74 -7.06 0.43
N LEU A 250 -0.34 -5.86 0.02
CA LEU A 250 0.53 -4.99 0.84
C LEU A 250 -0.17 -4.53 2.12
N LEU A 251 -1.47 -4.21 2.06
CA LEU A 251 -2.26 -3.86 3.25
C LEU A 251 -2.38 -5.03 4.22
N ASP A 252 -2.64 -6.24 3.72
CA ASP A 252 -2.72 -7.45 4.55
C ASP A 252 -1.35 -7.80 5.16
N ALA A 253 -0.26 -7.67 4.39
CA ALA A 253 1.10 -7.84 4.88
C ALA A 253 1.44 -6.82 5.98
N ALA A 254 1.01 -5.56 5.82
CA ALA A 254 1.19 -4.54 6.86
C ALA A 254 0.46 -4.91 8.15
N ARG A 255 -0.81 -5.32 8.07
CA ARG A 255 -1.58 -5.78 9.23
C ARG A 255 -0.89 -6.94 9.94
N LYS A 256 -0.40 -7.93 9.19
CA LYS A 256 0.34 -9.09 9.74
C LYS A 256 1.64 -8.68 10.43
N ALA A 257 2.31 -7.64 9.92
CA ALA A 257 3.48 -7.03 10.56
C ALA A 257 3.14 -6.08 11.73
N GLY A 258 1.88 -6.05 12.20
CA GLY A 258 1.44 -5.19 13.30
C GLY A 258 1.34 -3.71 12.93
N ARG A 259 1.28 -3.39 11.63
CA ARG A 259 1.18 -2.03 11.11
C ARG A 259 -0.17 -1.83 10.42
N ARG A 260 -0.70 -0.62 10.46
CA ARG A 260 -1.96 -0.28 9.80
C ARG A 260 -1.68 0.68 8.66
N PHE A 261 -2.16 0.33 7.48
CA PHE A 261 -2.00 1.12 6.26
C PHE A 261 -3.36 1.18 5.57
N PHE A 262 -3.53 2.19 4.71
CA PHE A 262 -4.52 2.17 3.65
C PHE A 262 -3.86 2.64 2.35
N ALA A 263 -4.47 2.27 1.22
CA ALA A 263 -4.01 2.64 -0.10
C ALA A 263 -4.92 3.70 -0.72
N PHE A 264 -4.36 4.52 -1.59
CA PHE A 264 -5.12 5.46 -2.40
C PHE A 264 -4.55 5.62 -3.81
N TYR A 265 -5.42 6.04 -4.72
CA TYR A 265 -5.10 6.32 -6.11
C TYR A 265 -5.75 7.64 -6.55
N ASN A 266 -4.99 8.47 -7.25
CA ASN A 266 -5.46 9.73 -7.81
C ASN A 266 -5.51 9.58 -9.34
N CYS A 267 -6.70 9.41 -9.92
CA CYS A 267 -6.87 9.18 -11.35
C CYS A 267 -7.29 10.45 -12.08
N GLY A 268 -6.51 10.89 -13.07
CA GLY A 268 -6.83 12.03 -13.94
C GLY A 268 -6.44 13.41 -13.42
N ASP A 269 -6.46 14.41 -14.31
CA ASP A 269 -5.95 15.77 -14.10
C ASP A 269 -6.53 16.47 -12.84
N ARG A 270 -7.78 16.19 -12.48
CA ARG A 270 -8.49 16.88 -11.37
C ARG A 270 -8.39 16.16 -10.04
N SER A 271 -7.66 15.03 -9.98
CA SER A 271 -7.62 14.16 -8.81
C SER A 271 -6.57 14.54 -7.76
N GLY A 272 -5.70 15.52 -8.05
CA GLY A 272 -4.53 15.85 -7.24
C GLY A 272 -3.34 14.91 -7.48
N ALA A 273 -3.26 14.30 -8.68
CA ALA A 273 -2.12 13.51 -9.12
C ALA A 273 -0.94 14.39 -9.54
N SER A 274 0.25 14.07 -9.05
CA SER A 274 1.47 14.86 -9.32
C SER A 274 2.45 14.22 -10.31
N GLN A 275 2.20 12.99 -10.75
CA GLN A 275 3.06 12.23 -11.66
C GLN A 275 2.21 11.51 -12.70
N PRO A 276 2.62 11.51 -14.00
CA PRO A 276 1.88 10.88 -15.09
C PRO A 276 2.02 9.36 -15.14
N HIS A 277 3.06 8.81 -14.53
CA HIS A 277 3.28 7.39 -14.48
C HIS A 277 2.43 6.79 -13.35
N LYS A 278 1.58 5.82 -13.71
CA LYS A 278 0.67 5.05 -12.86
C LYS A 278 1.32 4.57 -11.57
N HIS A 279 0.80 5.06 -10.45
CA HIS A 279 1.22 4.65 -9.11
C HIS A 279 0.06 4.71 -8.11
N LEU A 280 -0.01 3.70 -7.24
CA LEU A 280 -0.80 3.74 -6.01
C LEU A 280 0.08 4.17 -4.84
N GLN A 281 -0.54 4.75 -3.84
CA GLN A 281 0.14 5.27 -2.66
C GLN A 281 -0.40 4.55 -1.43
N LEU A 282 0.48 4.11 -0.52
CA LEU A 282 0.10 3.49 0.73
C LEU A 282 0.72 4.26 1.89
N VAL A 283 -0.14 4.71 2.80
CA VAL A 283 0.26 5.50 3.97
C VAL A 283 -0.09 4.77 5.25
N PRO A 284 0.77 4.81 6.28
CA PRO A 284 0.42 4.29 7.59
C PRO A 284 -0.63 5.17 8.27
N ILE A 285 -1.36 4.55 9.19
CA ILE A 285 -2.30 5.22 10.07
C ILE A 285 -2.10 4.78 11.51
N GLU A 286 -2.20 5.72 12.44
CA GLU A 286 -2.00 5.48 13.87
C GLU A 286 -3.26 4.93 14.54
N ASP A 287 -4.43 5.39 14.08
CA ASP A 287 -5.73 5.02 14.61
C ASP A 287 -6.36 3.81 13.86
N ASP A 288 -7.63 3.53 14.17
CA ASP A 288 -8.44 2.48 13.57
C ASP A 288 -8.96 2.83 12.16
N GLY A 289 -8.03 3.11 11.25
CA GLY A 289 -8.34 3.51 9.87
C GLY A 289 -8.61 5.01 9.72
N PRO A 290 -8.70 5.50 8.47
CA PRO A 290 -8.94 6.92 8.19
C PRO A 290 -10.30 7.36 8.74
N PRO A 291 -10.51 8.66 9.03
CA PRO A 291 -11.79 9.17 9.54
C PRO A 291 -13.03 8.63 8.82
N VAL A 292 -13.01 8.55 7.49
CA VAL A 292 -14.13 8.01 6.69
C VAL A 292 -14.37 6.50 6.84
N GLU A 293 -13.35 5.75 7.25
CA GLU A 293 -13.46 4.31 7.56
C GLU A 293 -14.32 4.10 8.82
N ARG A 294 -14.23 4.99 9.80
CA ARG A 294 -15.07 4.93 11.00
C ARG A 294 -16.55 5.12 10.66
N LEU A 295 -16.86 6.03 9.73
CA LEU A 295 -18.22 6.27 9.25
C LEU A 295 -18.76 5.10 8.44
N ALA A 296 -17.96 4.55 7.51
CA ALA A 296 -18.36 3.42 6.67
C ALA A 296 -18.65 2.15 7.49
N ARG A 297 -17.87 1.92 8.55
CA ARG A 297 -18.10 0.80 9.49
C ARG A 297 -19.38 0.97 10.31
N ALA A 298 -19.75 2.21 10.64
CA ALA A 298 -20.98 2.51 11.37
C ALA A 298 -22.25 2.44 10.49
N ALA A 299 -22.10 2.45 9.15
CA ALA A 299 -23.22 2.38 8.23
C ALA A 299 -23.93 1.01 8.31
N SER A 300 -25.25 1.03 8.51
CA SER A 300 -26.09 -0.17 8.45
C SER A 300 -26.54 -0.40 7.01
N LEU A 301 -26.18 -1.55 6.44
CA LEU A 301 -26.52 -1.91 5.06
C LEU A 301 -27.58 -3.01 5.08
N GLU A 302 -28.60 -2.89 4.23
CA GLU A 302 -29.57 -3.99 4.04
C GLU A 302 -28.90 -5.21 3.38
N VAL A 303 -27.97 -4.94 2.47
CA VAL A 303 -27.15 -5.95 1.78
C VAL A 303 -25.69 -5.51 1.89
N ASP A 304 -24.91 -6.30 2.64
CA ASP A 304 -23.50 -5.97 2.93
C ASP A 304 -22.64 -5.80 1.67
N ASP A 305 -22.99 -6.51 0.60
CA ASP A 305 -22.30 -6.48 -0.66
C ASP A 305 -23.10 -5.66 -1.71
N ARG A 306 -23.62 -4.50 -1.32
CA ARG A 306 -24.05 -3.48 -2.30
C ARG A 306 -23.23 -2.21 -2.17
N PRO A 307 -23.02 -1.47 -3.27
CA PRO A 307 -22.53 -0.11 -3.15
C PRO A 307 -23.48 0.73 -2.30
N PHE A 308 -22.93 1.67 -1.52
CA PHE A 308 -23.67 2.61 -0.70
C PHE A 308 -22.94 3.96 -0.66
N ALA A 309 -23.62 4.98 -0.15
CA ALA A 309 -23.06 6.31 0.09
C ALA A 309 -23.26 6.72 1.56
N LEU A 310 -22.35 7.55 2.07
CA LEU A 310 -22.47 8.19 3.36
C LEU A 310 -23.15 9.56 3.20
N GLU A 311 -24.39 9.67 3.67
CA GLU A 311 -25.17 10.92 3.64
C GLU A 311 -24.53 12.05 4.47
N ALA A 312 -23.72 11.70 5.48
CA ALA A 312 -23.01 12.67 6.31
C ALA A 312 -21.96 13.48 5.53
N LEU A 313 -21.52 12.98 4.35
CA LEU A 313 -20.55 13.64 3.50
C LEU A 313 -21.27 14.48 2.42
N PRO A 314 -20.88 15.75 2.22
CA PRO A 314 -21.62 16.69 1.37
C PRO A 314 -21.28 16.57 -0.13
N TYR A 315 -20.79 15.41 -0.57
CA TYR A 315 -20.31 15.14 -1.92
C TYR A 315 -20.60 13.68 -2.30
N ALA A 316 -20.63 13.40 -3.60
CA ALA A 316 -20.77 12.04 -4.11
C ALA A 316 -19.64 11.14 -3.60
N ASN A 317 -20.00 10.06 -2.93
CA ASN A 317 -19.06 9.08 -2.40
C ASN A 317 -19.64 7.68 -2.59
N HIS A 318 -18.96 6.88 -3.40
CA HIS A 318 -19.41 5.54 -3.76
C HIS A 318 -18.56 4.53 -3.02
N ILE A 319 -19.16 3.73 -2.15
CA ILE A 319 -18.45 2.88 -1.20
C ILE A 319 -18.93 1.45 -1.35
N ARG A 320 -18.00 0.50 -1.31
CA ARG A 320 -18.29 -0.92 -1.27
C ARG A 320 -17.62 -1.55 -0.05
N ARG A 321 -18.42 -2.20 0.80
CA ARG A 321 -17.89 -3.04 1.89
C ARG A 321 -17.31 -4.33 1.31
N LEU A 322 -16.12 -4.68 1.76
CA LEU A 322 -15.38 -5.87 1.38
C LEU A 322 -15.65 -6.99 2.39
N PRO A 323 -15.70 -8.26 1.96
CA PRO A 323 -15.93 -9.38 2.87
C PRO A 323 -14.82 -9.50 3.94
N ASN A 324 -15.20 -9.71 5.20
CA ASN A 324 -14.25 -9.85 6.32
C ASN A 324 -13.23 -11.00 6.12
N ASN A 325 -13.63 -12.03 5.37
CA ASN A 325 -12.77 -13.18 5.06
C ASN A 325 -11.90 -12.98 3.82
N LEU A 326 -11.94 -11.83 3.13
CA LEU A 326 -11.24 -11.59 1.85
C LEU A 326 -9.72 -11.85 1.94
N THR A 327 -9.09 -11.57 3.08
CA THR A 327 -7.67 -11.86 3.35
C THR A 327 -7.34 -13.35 3.44
N SER A 328 -8.35 -14.20 3.71
CA SER A 328 -8.22 -15.66 3.77
C SER A 328 -8.58 -16.38 2.47
N LEU A 329 -9.24 -15.67 1.53
CA LEU A 329 -9.65 -16.23 0.25
C LEU A 329 -8.44 -16.43 -0.70
N PRO A 330 -8.52 -17.39 -1.63
CA PRO A 330 -7.56 -17.53 -2.73
C PRO A 330 -7.41 -16.22 -3.52
N VAL A 331 -6.24 -16.03 -4.14
CA VAL A 331 -5.91 -14.80 -4.88
C VAL A 331 -6.91 -14.53 -6.02
N SER A 332 -7.29 -15.55 -6.78
CA SER A 332 -8.24 -15.42 -7.89
C SER A 332 -9.63 -14.95 -7.43
N GLU A 333 -10.12 -15.48 -6.31
CA GLU A 333 -11.41 -15.07 -5.76
C GLU A 333 -11.35 -13.65 -5.18
N ARG A 334 -10.23 -13.31 -4.55
CA ARG A 334 -9.97 -11.95 -4.09
C ARG A 334 -9.94 -10.95 -5.24
N GLU A 335 -9.26 -11.30 -6.33
CA GLU A 335 -9.20 -10.50 -7.54
C GLU A 335 -10.58 -10.26 -8.12
N ARG A 336 -11.39 -11.33 -8.23
CA ARG A 336 -12.78 -11.24 -8.70
C ARG A 336 -13.61 -10.26 -7.86
N ILE A 337 -13.53 -10.36 -6.54
CA ILE A 337 -14.28 -9.51 -5.60
C ILE A 337 -13.81 -8.06 -5.69
N LEU A 338 -12.49 -7.82 -5.67
CA LEU A 338 -11.92 -6.47 -5.74
C LEU A 338 -12.23 -5.80 -7.09
N SER A 339 -12.11 -6.54 -8.18
CA SER A 339 -12.40 -6.03 -9.53
C SER A 339 -13.87 -5.70 -9.68
N HIS A 340 -14.76 -6.58 -9.24
CA HIS A 340 -16.20 -6.31 -9.27
C HIS A 340 -16.59 -5.11 -8.40
N ALA A 341 -16.01 -5.00 -7.20
CA ALA A 341 -16.18 -3.83 -6.34
C ALA A 341 -15.75 -2.56 -7.08
N PHE A 342 -14.53 -2.52 -7.61
CA PHE A 342 -14.00 -1.35 -8.30
C PHE A 342 -14.83 -0.94 -9.52
N LEU A 343 -15.19 -1.90 -10.38
CA LEU A 343 -16.01 -1.63 -11.57
C LEU A 343 -17.38 -1.08 -11.20
N SER A 344 -18.07 -1.68 -10.22
CA SER A 344 -19.38 -1.20 -9.78
C SER A 344 -19.33 0.23 -9.22
N LEU A 345 -18.26 0.58 -8.49
CA LEU A 345 -18.07 1.94 -7.97
C LEU A 345 -17.66 2.93 -9.06
N LEU A 346 -16.88 2.47 -10.04
CA LEU A 346 -16.47 3.29 -11.17
C LEU A 346 -17.66 3.63 -12.08
N ASP A 347 -18.56 2.69 -12.31
CA ASP A 347 -19.80 2.91 -13.08
C ASP A 347 -20.68 3.97 -12.39
N LEU A 348 -20.83 3.89 -11.07
CA LEU A 348 -21.53 4.92 -10.28
C LEU A 348 -20.84 6.29 -10.37
N ALA A 349 -19.51 6.33 -10.30
CA ALA A 349 -18.76 7.57 -10.45
C ALA A 349 -18.93 8.18 -11.85
N ILE A 350 -18.94 7.36 -12.91
CA ILE A 350 -19.22 7.79 -14.28
C ILE A 350 -20.66 8.29 -14.42
N SER A 351 -21.63 7.61 -13.82
CA SER A 351 -23.02 8.06 -13.77
C SER A 351 -23.15 9.42 -13.07
N THR A 352 -22.48 9.63 -11.93
CA THR A 352 -22.42 10.95 -11.27
C THR A 352 -21.84 12.03 -12.17
N VAL A 353 -20.76 11.72 -12.90
CA VAL A 353 -20.14 12.65 -13.85
C VAL A 353 -21.11 13.01 -14.99
N ARG A 354 -21.86 12.03 -15.52
CA ARG A 354 -22.84 12.25 -16.60
C ARG A 354 -23.99 13.17 -16.20
N HIS A 355 -24.37 13.16 -14.93
CA HIS A 355 -25.45 13.99 -14.39
C HIS A 355 -25.01 15.43 -14.07
N ASP A 356 -23.72 15.75 -14.16
CA ASP A 356 -23.25 17.12 -13.97
C ASP A 356 -23.13 17.84 -15.33
N PRO A 357 -24.01 18.81 -15.63
CA PRO A 357 -24.03 19.51 -16.91
C PRO A 357 -22.81 20.41 -17.13
N ASN A 358 -22.07 20.74 -16.07
CA ASN A 358 -20.89 21.60 -16.09
C ASN A 358 -19.59 20.80 -16.01
N TYR A 359 -19.66 19.46 -16.02
CA TYR A 359 -18.46 18.64 -16.08
C TYR A 359 -17.76 18.85 -17.43
N PRO A 360 -16.43 19.05 -17.46
CA PRO A 360 -15.71 19.21 -18.72
C PRO A 360 -15.87 17.99 -19.66
N PRO A 361 -15.68 18.18 -20.97
CA PRO A 361 -15.40 17.04 -21.84
C PRO A 361 -14.07 16.40 -21.46
N GLY A 362 -13.96 15.08 -21.63
CA GLY A 362 -12.73 14.32 -21.43
C GLY A 362 -12.89 13.15 -20.45
N SER A 363 -11.76 12.56 -20.06
CA SER A 363 -11.76 11.43 -19.12
C SER A 363 -12.16 11.88 -17.70
N PRO A 364 -13.05 11.14 -17.01
CA PRO A 364 -13.43 11.50 -15.65
C PRO A 364 -12.22 11.39 -14.72
N SER A 365 -12.13 12.32 -13.77
CA SER A 365 -11.15 12.25 -12.70
C SER A 365 -11.82 11.72 -11.43
N TYR A 366 -11.12 10.88 -10.69
CA TYR A 366 -11.64 10.31 -9.46
C TYR A 366 -10.51 9.94 -8.49
N ASN A 367 -10.85 9.86 -7.21
CA ASN A 367 -9.99 9.27 -6.19
C ASN A 367 -10.49 7.89 -5.81
N VAL A 368 -9.56 6.98 -5.56
CA VAL A 368 -9.85 5.68 -4.97
C VAL A 368 -9.22 5.61 -3.59
N LEU A 369 -9.95 5.11 -2.61
CA LEU A 369 -9.39 4.67 -1.32
C LEU A 369 -9.63 3.18 -1.18
N LEU A 370 -8.65 2.47 -0.64
CA LEU A 370 -8.73 1.03 -0.40
C LEU A 370 -8.20 0.73 1.00
N THR A 371 -9.07 0.18 1.84
CA THR A 371 -8.71 -0.39 3.14
C THR A 371 -8.90 -1.91 3.08
N LEU A 372 -8.70 -2.60 4.21
CA LEU A 372 -8.99 -4.04 4.27
C LEU A 372 -10.50 -4.34 4.31
N GLU A 373 -11.32 -3.34 4.64
CA GLU A 373 -12.75 -3.47 4.91
C GLU A 373 -13.62 -2.76 3.88
N HIS A 374 -13.14 -1.69 3.24
CA HIS A 374 -13.92 -0.91 2.28
C HIS A 374 -13.08 -0.45 1.08
N MET A 375 -13.77 -0.26 -0.05
CA MET A 375 -13.26 0.44 -1.22
C MET A 375 -14.14 1.66 -1.48
N TYR A 376 -13.52 2.78 -1.84
CA TYR A 376 -14.20 4.06 -2.08
C TYR A 376 -13.81 4.57 -3.46
N VAL A 377 -14.77 5.11 -4.21
CA VAL A 377 -14.54 5.90 -5.41
C VAL A 377 -15.24 7.25 -5.27
N ILE A 378 -14.49 8.32 -5.42
CA ILE A 378 -14.97 9.70 -5.28
C ILE A 378 -14.73 10.43 -6.61
N PRO A 379 -15.78 10.80 -7.37
CA PRO A 379 -15.62 11.57 -8.59
C PRO A 379 -15.21 13.02 -8.29
N ARG A 380 -14.28 13.55 -9.09
CA ARG A 380 -13.59 14.82 -8.82
C ARG A 380 -13.94 15.90 -9.83
N ARG A 381 -14.31 17.08 -9.33
CA ARG A 381 -14.59 18.26 -10.15
C ARG A 381 -13.32 19.03 -10.49
N CYS A 382 -12.48 19.32 -9.51
CA CYS A 382 -11.25 20.07 -9.68
C CYS A 382 -10.23 19.66 -8.61
N GLU A 383 -8.95 19.93 -8.86
CA GLU A 383 -7.88 19.58 -7.92
C GLU A 383 -7.93 20.43 -6.64
N SER A 384 -8.14 21.74 -6.80
CA SER A 384 -7.89 22.71 -5.72
C SER A 384 -9.10 23.58 -5.41
N HIS A 385 -9.19 23.99 -4.15
CA HIS A 385 -10.12 25.00 -3.64
C HIS A 385 -9.36 26.29 -3.32
N VAL A 386 -9.91 27.45 -3.67
CA VAL A 386 -9.31 28.74 -3.31
C VAL A 386 -9.88 29.18 -1.97
N LEU A 387 -9.02 29.27 -0.96
CA LEU A 387 -9.39 29.74 0.37
C LEU A 387 -9.75 31.23 0.29
N GLN A 388 -10.95 31.59 0.76
CA GLN A 388 -11.51 32.93 0.67
C GLN A 388 -10.71 33.94 1.50
N GLU A 389 -10.21 33.53 2.68
CA GLU A 389 -9.50 34.44 3.58
C GLU A 389 -8.08 34.76 3.08
N THR A 390 -7.35 33.76 2.59
CA THR A 390 -5.95 33.94 2.17
C THR A 390 -5.79 34.17 0.67
N GLY A 391 -6.79 33.80 -0.14
CA GLY A 391 -6.69 33.74 -1.60
C GLY A 391 -5.77 32.62 -2.11
N GLU A 392 -5.28 31.76 -1.23
CA GLU A 392 -4.36 30.67 -1.57
C GLU A 392 -5.11 29.44 -2.08
N SER A 393 -4.48 28.72 -3.01
CA SER A 393 -5.03 27.50 -3.58
C SER A 393 -4.63 26.27 -2.75
N LEU A 394 -5.63 25.62 -2.15
CA LEU A 394 -5.49 24.38 -1.40
C LEU A 394 -5.72 23.18 -2.32
N SER A 395 -4.67 22.45 -2.67
CA SER A 395 -4.75 21.22 -3.46
C SER A 395 -5.26 20.06 -2.61
N VAL A 396 -6.27 19.36 -3.13
CA VAL A 396 -6.91 18.21 -2.48
C VAL A 396 -6.72 16.97 -3.34
N ASN A 397 -6.18 15.92 -2.74
CA ASN A 397 -6.07 14.59 -3.33
C ASN A 397 -6.92 13.57 -2.55
N ALA A 398 -6.77 12.28 -2.84
CA ALA A 398 -7.52 11.22 -2.15
C ALA A 398 -7.40 11.29 -0.61
N LEU A 399 -6.27 11.73 -0.04
CA LEU A 399 -6.13 11.86 1.42
C LEU A 399 -7.15 12.83 2.01
N GLY A 400 -7.48 13.92 1.32
CA GLY A 400 -8.53 14.85 1.77
C GLY A 400 -9.88 14.15 1.94
N PHE A 401 -10.23 13.27 0.99
CA PHE A 401 -11.44 12.44 1.07
C PHE A 401 -11.34 11.29 2.05
N ALA A 402 -10.14 10.88 2.44
CA ALA A 402 -9.94 9.98 3.59
C ALA A 402 -10.20 10.72 4.93
N GLY A 403 -10.35 12.04 4.90
CA GLY A 403 -10.47 12.91 6.07
C GLY A 403 -9.13 13.47 6.56
N LEU A 404 -8.08 13.36 5.75
CA LEU A 404 -6.70 13.76 6.07
C LEU A 404 -6.26 14.91 5.15
N LEU A 405 -6.46 16.16 5.58
CA LEU A 405 -6.05 17.34 4.81
C LEU A 405 -4.60 17.73 5.11
N LEU A 406 -3.97 18.40 4.14
CA LEU A 406 -2.60 18.89 4.24
C LEU A 406 -2.58 20.39 3.96
N VAL A 407 -2.10 21.17 4.92
CA VAL A 407 -1.92 22.62 4.83
C VAL A 407 -0.45 22.99 5.02
N LYS A 408 -0.05 24.09 4.41
CA LYS A 408 1.34 24.56 4.36
C LYS A 408 1.60 25.71 5.33
N SER A 409 0.57 26.32 5.91
CA SER A 409 0.72 27.45 6.82
C SER A 409 -0.36 27.46 7.90
N GLU A 410 -0.08 28.17 9.01
CA GLU A 410 -1.10 28.40 10.05
C GLU A 410 -2.27 29.25 9.51
N GLY A 411 -2.00 30.15 8.55
CA GLY A 411 -3.03 30.92 7.87
C GLY A 411 -3.99 30.05 7.06
N GLU A 412 -3.45 29.09 6.29
CA GLU A 412 -4.26 28.08 5.59
C GLU A 412 -5.08 27.23 6.57
N LEU A 413 -4.47 26.83 7.70
CA LEU A 413 -5.17 26.04 8.72
C LEU A 413 -6.38 26.79 9.30
N GLU A 414 -6.21 28.06 9.67
CA GLU A 414 -7.30 28.87 10.21
C GLU A 414 -8.38 29.17 9.16
N ALA A 415 -7.98 29.39 7.89
CA ALA A 415 -8.93 29.55 6.79
C ALA A 415 -9.75 28.25 6.57
N VAL A 416 -9.09 27.08 6.54
CA VAL A 416 -9.77 25.76 6.45
C VAL A 416 -10.76 25.59 7.59
N ARG A 417 -10.38 25.95 8.81
CA ARG A 417 -11.25 25.85 9.99
C ARG A 417 -12.49 26.73 9.88
N LYS A 418 -12.37 27.94 9.33
CA LYS A 418 -13.50 28.87 9.18
C LYS A 418 -14.43 28.47 8.03
N GLU A 419 -13.89 28.00 6.91
CA GLU A 419 -14.67 27.59 5.75
C GLU A 419 -15.33 26.22 5.90
N SER A 420 -14.88 25.42 6.87
CA SER A 420 -15.23 24.02 7.09
C SER A 420 -14.64 23.07 6.02
N VAL A 421 -14.07 21.97 6.51
CA VAL A 421 -13.49 20.92 5.68
C VAL A 421 -14.54 20.31 4.75
N LYS A 422 -15.76 20.10 5.24
CA LYS A 422 -16.88 19.57 4.45
C LYS A 422 -17.18 20.45 3.23
N ASN A 423 -17.21 21.77 3.38
CA ASN A 423 -17.49 22.68 2.26
C ASN A 423 -16.35 22.69 1.23
N ILE A 424 -15.10 22.65 1.70
CA ILE A 424 -13.93 22.54 0.82
C ILE A 424 -14.00 21.26 -0.01
N LEU A 425 -14.26 20.11 0.64
CA LEU A 425 -14.39 18.82 -0.06
C LEU A 425 -15.58 18.82 -1.02
N LYS A 426 -16.71 19.44 -0.66
CA LYS A 426 -17.86 19.64 -1.55
C LYS A 426 -17.47 20.41 -2.82
N CYS A 427 -16.65 21.45 -2.69
CA CYS A 427 -16.25 22.28 -3.83
C CYS A 427 -15.41 21.50 -4.87
N VAL A 428 -14.49 20.65 -4.40
CA VAL A 428 -13.54 19.92 -5.25
C VAL A 428 -14.07 18.57 -5.76
N ALA A 429 -15.22 18.13 -5.26
CA ALA A 429 -15.91 16.92 -5.68
C ALA A 429 -17.21 17.23 -6.45
N LEU A 430 -17.91 16.19 -6.90
CA LEU A 430 -19.24 16.30 -7.49
C LEU A 430 -20.32 16.14 -6.42
N GLU A 431 -21.49 16.71 -6.69
CA GLU A 431 -22.66 16.54 -5.82
C GLU A 431 -23.21 15.11 -5.93
N SER A 432 -23.81 14.62 -4.85
CA SER A 432 -24.45 13.31 -4.86
C SER A 432 -25.69 13.32 -5.73
N VAL A 433 -25.83 12.30 -6.58
CA VAL A 433 -27.02 12.05 -7.40
C VAL A 433 -27.66 10.71 -7.05
N HIS A 434 -27.50 10.27 -5.79
CA HIS A 434 -27.91 8.94 -5.34
C HIS A 434 -29.37 8.62 -5.67
N ASP A 435 -30.30 9.54 -5.40
CA ASP A 435 -31.73 9.36 -5.68
C ASP A 435 -31.99 9.10 -7.18
N GLN A 436 -31.30 9.83 -8.07
CA GLN A 436 -31.41 9.66 -9.52
C GLN A 436 -30.87 8.29 -9.97
N GLN A 437 -29.74 7.86 -9.39
CA GLN A 437 -29.13 6.56 -9.69
C GLN A 437 -30.02 5.40 -9.24
N VAL A 438 -30.69 5.55 -8.09
CA VAL A 438 -31.64 4.58 -7.58
C VAL A 438 -32.85 4.50 -8.52
N ASP A 439 -33.42 5.63 -8.93
CA ASP A 439 -34.56 5.69 -9.86
C ASP A 439 -34.24 5.06 -11.23
N GLU A 440 -33.07 5.34 -11.80
CA GLU A 440 -32.61 4.71 -13.05
C GLU A 440 -32.52 3.19 -12.94
N SER A 441 -32.00 2.68 -11.81
CA SER A 441 -31.87 1.24 -11.60
C SER A 441 -33.23 0.51 -11.53
N TYR A 442 -34.27 1.19 -11.04
CA TYR A 442 -35.63 0.66 -11.04
C TYR A 442 -36.23 0.68 -12.45
N ALA A 443 -35.99 1.75 -13.22
CA ALA A 443 -36.48 1.87 -14.59
C ALA A 443 -35.83 0.87 -15.56
N GLU A 444 -34.57 0.47 -15.34
CA GLU A 444 -33.89 -0.57 -16.14
C GLU A 444 -34.30 -2.00 -15.78
N ALA A 445 -34.93 -2.21 -14.62
CA ALA A 445 -35.36 -3.53 -14.13
C ALA A 445 -36.80 -3.90 -14.54
N GLU A 446 -37.59 -2.95 -15.04
CA GLU A 446 -38.90 -3.13 -15.67
C GLU A 446 -38.78 -3.39 -17.18
#